data_AF-A0A964KIW0-F1
#
_entry.id   AF-A0A964KIW0-F1
#
_cell.length_a   1.000
_cell.length_b   1.000
_cell.length_c   1.000
_cell.angle_alpha   90.00
_cell.angle_beta   90.00
_cell.angle_gamma   90.00
#
_symmetry.space_group_name_H-M   'P 1'
#
loop_
_entity.id
_entity.type
_entity.pdbx_description
1 polymer ?
#
loop_
_entity_poly.entity_id
_entity_poly.type
_entity_poly.pdbx_seq_one_letter_code
_entity_poly.pdbx_strand_id
1 'polypeptide(L)'
;MRKLALLPCILAFVPMLTEGATVDPKALARFDLTYVRCEAQMPRLRGHRDAAYLGMWSPKVHDKVRGQLTVARNGPVYGAERQRIKQAAAQRTSGPAPRADAEECKTLLEEVERIAAVKK
;
A
#
# COMPACT_ATOMS: atom_id res chain seq x y z
N MET A 1 -43.90 28.85 -39.87
CA MET A 1 -43.14 27.61 -39.61
C MET A 1 -41.76 27.98 -39.04
N ARG A 2 -41.60 27.98 -37.71
CA ARG A 2 -40.31 28.27 -37.03
C ARG A 2 -39.68 26.95 -36.62
N LYS A 3 -38.52 26.63 -37.20
CA LYS A 3 -37.72 25.43 -36.90
C LYS A 3 -37.14 25.57 -35.48
N LEU A 4 -37.63 24.80 -34.51
CA LEU A 4 -36.88 24.50 -33.29
C LEU A 4 -35.92 23.35 -33.62
N ALA A 5 -34.65 23.66 -33.81
CA ALA A 5 -33.59 22.65 -33.85
C ALA A 5 -33.05 22.44 -32.43
N LEU A 6 -32.84 21.16 -32.11
CA LEU A 6 -32.58 20.58 -30.81
C LEU A 6 -31.45 21.27 -30.02
N LEU A 7 -31.70 21.47 -28.73
CA LEU A 7 -30.67 21.63 -27.70
C LEU A 7 -29.71 20.42 -27.72
N PRO A 8 -28.39 20.61 -27.64
CA PRO A 8 -27.47 19.51 -27.38
C PRO A 8 -27.65 19.11 -25.92
N CYS A 9 -28.25 17.95 -25.68
CA CYS A 9 -28.22 17.34 -24.36
C CYS A 9 -26.78 16.90 -24.09
N ILE A 10 -26.03 17.77 -23.41
CA ILE A 10 -24.68 17.52 -22.92
C ILE A 10 -24.76 16.27 -22.06
N LEU A 11 -24.19 15.17 -22.56
CA LEU A 11 -23.89 13.97 -21.78
C LEU A 11 -22.97 14.39 -20.64
N ALA A 12 -23.56 14.63 -19.47
CA ALA A 12 -22.84 14.78 -18.23
C ALA A 12 -22.12 13.46 -17.95
N PHE A 13 -20.86 13.40 -18.34
CA PHE A 13 -19.93 12.38 -17.86
C PHE A 13 -19.77 12.67 -16.37
N VAL A 14 -20.59 12.02 -15.54
CA VAL A 14 -20.37 11.94 -14.11
C VAL A 14 -19.28 10.88 -13.93
N PRO A 15 -18.01 11.24 -13.64
CA PRO A 15 -17.12 10.24 -13.10
C PRO A 15 -17.73 9.85 -11.75
N MET A 16 -18.40 8.71 -11.70
CA MET A 16 -18.63 8.03 -10.44
C MET A 16 -17.25 7.82 -9.82
N LEU A 17 -16.91 8.67 -8.86
CA LEU A 17 -15.84 8.41 -7.90
C LEU A 17 -16.22 7.11 -7.22
N THR A 18 -15.65 6.02 -7.71
CA THR A 18 -15.59 4.77 -6.98
C THR A 18 -14.79 5.07 -5.72
N GLU A 19 -15.46 5.27 -4.59
CA GLU A 19 -14.89 5.08 -3.25
C GLU A 19 -14.64 3.58 -3.04
N GLY A 20 -13.77 3.02 -3.88
CA GLY A 20 -13.05 1.81 -3.55
C GLY A 20 -11.81 2.25 -2.81
N ALA A 21 -11.52 1.66 -1.65
CA ALA A 21 -10.22 1.80 -1.01
C ALA A 21 -9.14 1.48 -2.05
N THR A 22 -8.49 2.51 -2.58
CA THR A 22 -7.41 2.38 -3.54
C THR A 22 -6.11 2.25 -2.77
N VAL A 23 -5.21 1.39 -3.26
CA VAL A 23 -3.87 1.28 -2.69
C VAL A 23 -3.12 2.59 -2.95
N ASP A 24 -2.76 3.33 -1.89
CA ASP A 24 -1.78 4.42 -2.01
C ASP A 24 -0.38 3.84 -2.29
N PRO A 25 0.20 4.07 -3.48
CA PRO A 25 1.51 3.51 -3.82
C PRO A 25 2.65 4.05 -2.95
N LYS A 26 2.53 5.26 -2.40
CA LYS A 26 3.55 5.84 -1.50
C LYS A 26 3.49 5.19 -0.12
N ALA A 27 2.29 5.02 0.43
CA ALA A 27 2.10 4.30 1.70
C ALA A 27 2.60 2.86 1.58
N LEU A 28 2.27 2.17 0.49
CA LEU A 28 2.75 0.82 0.21
C LEU A 28 4.28 0.75 0.13
N ALA A 29 4.94 1.71 -0.53
CA ALA A 29 6.39 1.76 -0.61
C ALA A 29 7.07 1.91 0.76
N ARG A 30 6.51 2.76 1.64
CA ARG A 30 7.01 2.95 3.01
C ARG A 30 6.83 1.69 3.85
N PHE A 31 5.64 1.10 3.78
CA PHE A 31 5.34 -0.16 4.45
C PHE A 31 6.28 -1.27 4.00
N ASP A 32 6.43 -1.49 2.69
CA ASP A 32 7.26 -2.57 2.14
C ASP A 32 8.74 -2.40 2.55
N LEU A 33 9.24 -1.17 2.71
CA LEU A 33 10.60 -0.91 3.21
C LEU A 33 10.76 -1.20 4.70
N THR A 34 9.78 -0.85 5.54
CA THR A 34 9.76 -1.26 6.95
C THR A 34 9.65 -2.78 7.07
N TYR A 35 8.74 -3.38 6.31
CA TYR A 35 8.51 -4.82 6.32
C TYR A 35 9.79 -5.61 6.04
N VAL A 36 10.53 -5.25 4.99
CA VAL A 36 11.80 -5.92 4.65
C VAL A 36 12.82 -5.82 5.78
N ARG A 37 12.87 -4.70 6.51
CA ARG A 37 13.78 -4.54 7.67
C ARG A 37 13.36 -5.41 8.84
N CYS A 38 12.06 -5.58 9.08
CA CYS A 38 11.57 -6.47 10.12
C CYS A 38 11.69 -7.95 9.72
N GLU A 39 11.42 -8.30 8.47
CA GLU A 39 11.57 -9.66 7.94
C GLU A 39 13.03 -10.16 8.04
N ALA A 40 14.00 -9.27 7.88
CA ALA A 40 15.42 -9.59 8.09
C ALA A 40 15.75 -9.94 9.56
N GLN A 41 15.00 -9.38 10.53
CA GLN A 41 15.18 -9.63 11.96
C GLN A 41 14.30 -10.80 12.47
N MET A 42 13.13 -10.98 11.85
CA MET A 42 12.09 -11.92 12.28
C MET A 42 11.63 -12.77 11.10
N PRO A 43 12.28 -13.93 10.85
CA PRO A 43 11.94 -14.80 9.72
C PRO A 43 10.49 -15.29 9.68
N ARG A 44 9.78 -15.24 10.82
CA ARG A 44 8.34 -15.56 10.92
C ARG A 44 7.44 -14.62 10.10
N LEU A 45 7.95 -13.46 9.69
CA LEU A 45 7.25 -12.55 8.79
C LEU A 45 7.31 -12.98 7.31
N ARG A 46 8.08 -14.00 6.94
CA ARG A 46 8.21 -14.40 5.53
C ARG A 46 6.88 -14.77 4.90
N GLY A 47 6.59 -14.18 3.75
CA GLY A 47 5.34 -14.45 3.01
C GLY A 47 4.08 -13.74 3.52
N HIS A 48 4.16 -12.99 4.62
CA HIS A 48 2.98 -12.34 5.22
C HIS A 48 2.80 -10.87 4.83
N ARG A 49 3.66 -10.29 3.99
CA ARG A 49 3.70 -8.85 3.68
C ARG A 49 2.37 -8.29 3.21
N ASP A 50 1.74 -8.94 2.23
CA ASP A 50 0.49 -8.46 1.65
C ASP A 50 -0.67 -8.63 2.62
N ALA A 51 -0.67 -9.71 3.40
CA ALA A 51 -1.67 -9.92 4.45
C ALA A 51 -1.54 -8.86 5.54
N ALA A 52 -0.32 -8.56 5.98
CA ALA A 52 -0.02 -7.53 6.98
C ALA A 52 -0.45 -6.14 6.50
N TYR A 53 -0.10 -5.76 5.27
CA TYR A 53 -0.50 -4.47 4.71
C TYR A 53 -2.03 -4.33 4.64
N LEU A 54 -2.70 -5.36 4.11
CA LEU A 54 -4.15 -5.33 3.95
C LEU A 54 -4.87 -5.40 5.31
N GLY A 55 -4.29 -6.07 6.31
CA GLY A 55 -4.78 -6.18 7.68
C GLY A 55 -5.05 -4.84 8.35
N MET A 56 -4.28 -3.81 7.98
CA MET A 56 -4.45 -2.44 8.49
C MET A 56 -5.77 -1.77 8.06
N TRP A 57 -6.41 -2.24 6.98
CA TRP A 57 -7.49 -1.51 6.29
C TRP A 57 -8.87 -2.17 6.34
N SER A 58 -9.03 -3.33 7.01
CA SER A 58 -10.28 -4.13 7.20
C SER A 58 -10.37 -5.43 6.37
N PRO A 59 -10.99 -6.51 6.92
CA PRO A 59 -11.15 -7.81 6.24
C PRO A 59 -11.83 -7.75 4.87
N LYS A 60 -12.86 -6.91 4.71
CA LYS A 60 -13.63 -6.82 3.46
C LYS A 60 -12.83 -6.19 2.31
N VAL A 61 -11.75 -5.49 2.65
CA VAL A 61 -10.87 -4.82 1.68
C VAL A 61 -9.90 -5.83 1.06
N HIS A 62 -9.65 -6.97 1.72
CA HIS A 62 -8.58 -7.89 1.35
C HIS A 62 -8.67 -8.47 -0.07
N ASP A 63 -9.84 -8.93 -0.51
CA ASP A 63 -9.94 -9.69 -1.77
C ASP A 63 -9.93 -8.78 -3.00
N LYS A 64 -10.65 -7.65 -2.96
CA LYS A 64 -10.68 -6.67 -4.06
C LYS A 64 -9.36 -5.93 -4.20
N VAL A 65 -8.68 -5.64 -3.10
CA VAL A 65 -7.48 -4.78 -3.08
C VAL A 65 -6.19 -5.56 -3.28
N ARG A 66 -6.19 -6.90 -3.08
CA ARG A 66 -5.01 -7.73 -3.33
C ARG A 66 -4.46 -7.58 -4.77
N GLY A 67 -5.34 -7.56 -5.77
CA GLY A 67 -4.92 -7.35 -7.17
C GLY A 67 -4.30 -5.98 -7.42
N GLN A 68 -4.72 -4.96 -6.65
CA GLN A 68 -4.20 -3.60 -6.77
C GLN A 68 -2.80 -3.44 -6.17
N LEU A 69 -2.37 -4.31 -5.23
CA LEU A 69 -1.02 -4.25 -4.66
C LEU A 69 0.06 -4.48 -5.72
N THR A 70 -0.12 -5.47 -6.57
CA THR A 70 0.84 -5.75 -7.66
C THR A 70 0.90 -4.59 -8.65
N VAL A 71 -0.27 -4.04 -9.02
CA VAL A 71 -0.35 -2.87 -9.91
C VAL A 71 0.34 -1.67 -9.29
N ALA A 72 0.09 -1.38 -8.01
CA ALA A 72 0.71 -0.27 -7.29
C ALA A 72 2.25 -0.43 -7.21
N ARG A 73 2.76 -1.63 -6.92
CA ARG A 73 4.20 -1.93 -6.87
C ARG A 73 4.91 -1.77 -8.20
N ASN A 74 4.22 -2.06 -9.30
CA ASN A 74 4.75 -1.89 -10.65
C ASN A 74 4.64 -0.43 -11.15
N GLY A 75 3.94 0.44 -10.40
CA GLY A 75 3.71 1.82 -10.78
C GLY A 75 4.93 2.74 -10.53
N PRO A 76 5.08 3.83 -11.31
CA PRO A 76 6.19 4.76 -11.17
C PRO A 76 6.19 5.49 -9.83
N VAL A 77 5.01 5.75 -9.24
CA VAL A 77 4.88 6.43 -7.94
C VAL A 77 5.49 5.61 -6.81
N TYR A 78 5.23 4.29 -6.79
CA TYR A 78 5.84 3.38 -5.82
C TYR A 78 7.36 3.33 -5.98
N GLY A 79 7.83 3.16 -7.22
CA GLY A 79 9.26 3.10 -7.53
C GLY A 79 10.00 4.37 -7.11
N ALA A 80 9.44 5.55 -7.42
CA ALA A 80 10.02 6.84 -7.07
C ALA A 80 10.08 7.05 -5.55
N GLU A 81 9.02 6.73 -4.80
CA GLU A 81 9.04 6.87 -3.35
C GLU A 81 10.02 5.90 -2.68
N ARG A 82 10.05 4.66 -3.15
CA ARG A 82 11.00 3.66 -2.65
C ARG A 82 12.45 4.11 -2.88
N GLN A 83 12.74 4.67 -4.06
CA GLN A 83 14.06 5.19 -4.37
C GLN A 83 14.41 6.42 -3.53
N ARG A 84 13.48 7.36 -3.37
CA ARG A 84 13.64 8.56 -2.53
C ARG A 84 14.02 8.19 -1.11
N ILE A 85 13.34 7.21 -0.51
CA ILE A 85 13.62 6.77 0.87
C ILE A 85 15.00 6.12 0.97
N LYS A 86 15.38 5.28 -0.01
CA LYS A 86 16.72 4.68 -0.05
C LYS A 86 17.82 5.72 -0.19
N GLN A 87 17.63 6.72 -1.05
CA GLN A 87 18.58 7.83 -1.22
C GLN A 87 18.69 8.67 0.05
N ALA A 88 17.56 8.99 0.69
CA ALA A 88 17.54 9.71 1.96
C ALA A 88 18.26 8.91 3.08
N ALA A 89 18.14 7.58 3.07
CA ALA A 89 18.90 6.72 3.99
C ALA A 89 20.40 6.70 3.67
N ALA A 90 20.79 6.69 2.39
CA ALA A 90 22.19 6.72 1.97
C ALA A 90 22.89 8.06 2.24
N GLN A 91 22.14 9.17 2.19
CA GLN A 91 22.65 10.52 2.50
C GLN A 91 22.87 10.74 4.00
N ARG A 92 22.36 9.86 4.88
CA ARG A 92 22.69 9.87 6.30
C ARG A 92 24.09 9.24 6.48
N THR A 93 25.12 10.07 6.30
CA THR A 93 26.54 9.68 6.28
C THR A 93 27.18 9.49 7.67
N SER A 94 26.40 9.40 8.75
CA SER A 94 26.93 9.17 10.10
C SER A 94 26.03 8.23 10.91
N GLY A 95 26.39 6.95 10.92
CA GLY A 95 25.81 5.95 11.83
C GLY A 95 25.41 4.64 11.14
N PRO A 96 25.26 3.55 11.90
CA PRO A 96 24.72 2.30 11.37
C PRO A 96 23.34 2.55 10.74
N ALA A 97 23.06 1.87 9.62
CA ALA A 97 21.78 1.98 8.93
C ALA A 97 20.62 1.84 9.95
N PRO A 98 19.56 2.68 9.85
CA PRO A 98 18.44 2.61 10.78
C PRO A 98 17.81 1.23 10.69
N ARG A 99 18.09 0.40 11.71
CA ARG A 99 17.36 -0.84 11.95
C ARG A 99 15.90 -0.43 12.16
N ALA A 100 14.97 -1.22 11.64
CA ALA A 100 13.59 -1.09 12.12
C ALA A 100 13.63 -1.33 13.62
N ASP A 101 12.94 -0.49 14.38
CA ASP A 101 13.00 -0.57 15.82
C ASP A 101 12.41 -1.93 16.27
N ALA A 102 12.98 -2.50 17.32
CA ALA A 102 12.64 -3.86 17.73
C ALA A 102 11.18 -3.99 18.18
N GLU A 103 10.57 -2.89 18.61
CA GLU A 103 9.18 -2.81 19.05
C GLU A 103 8.20 -2.79 17.87
N GLU A 104 8.50 -2.02 16.82
CA GLU A 104 7.80 -1.94 15.53
C GLU A 104 7.76 -3.32 14.89
N CYS A 105 8.90 -4.04 14.89
CA CYS A 105 8.93 -5.38 14.34
C CYS A 105 8.13 -6.41 15.18
N LYS A 106 8.13 -6.27 16.51
CA LYS A 106 7.30 -7.13 17.39
C LYS A 106 5.81 -6.87 17.16
N THR A 107 5.41 -5.61 17.16
CA THR A 107 4.04 -5.18 16.86
C THR A 107 3.58 -5.70 15.50
N LEU A 108 4.44 -5.61 14.48
CA LEU A 108 4.14 -6.14 13.15
C LEU A 108 3.97 -7.67 13.15
N LEU A 109 4.79 -8.39 13.93
CA LEU A 109 4.67 -9.84 14.05
C LEU A 109 3.37 -10.25 14.76
N GLU A 110 3.02 -9.57 15.85
CA GLU A 110 1.76 -9.79 16.57
C GLU A 110 0.55 -9.54 15.66
N GLU A 111 0.61 -8.49 14.83
CA GLU A 111 -0.40 -8.21 13.82
C GLU A 111 -0.55 -9.36 12.82
N VAL A 112 0.58 -9.85 12.29
CA VAL A 112 0.60 -10.99 11.36
C VAL A 112 0.00 -12.24 12.00
N GLU A 113 0.36 -12.52 13.25
CA GLU A 113 -0.18 -13.66 14.01
C GLU A 113 -1.68 -13.52 14.24
N ARG A 114 -2.17 -12.32 14.58
CA ARG A 114 -3.60 -12.05 14.73
C ARG A 114 -4.35 -12.28 13.42
N ILE A 115 -3.85 -11.75 12.31
CA ILE A 115 -4.46 -11.94 10.98
C ILE A 115 -4.47 -13.42 10.60
N ALA A 116 -3.41 -14.16 10.91
CA ALA A 116 -3.33 -15.60 10.65
C ALA A 116 -4.32 -16.40 11.51
N ALA A 117 -4.57 -15.99 12.75
CA ALA A 117 -5.53 -16.63 13.65
C ALA A 117 -6.98 -16.47 13.19
N VAL A 118 -7.36 -15.31 12.63
CA VAL A 118 -8.71 -15.02 12.13
C VAL A 118 -9.04 -15.79 10.83
N LYS A 119 -8.03 -16.26 10.10
CA LYS A 119 -8.21 -17.02 8.85
C LYS A 119 -8.36 -18.54 9.04
N LYS A 120 -8.22 -19.05 10.27
CA LYS A 120 -8.46 -20.46 10.62
C LYS A 120 -9.92 -20.68 10.98
#